data_AF-A0A3L6DUF3-F1
#
_entry.id   AF-A0A3L6DUF3-F1
#
_cell.length_a   1.000
_cell.length_b   1.000
_cell.length_c   1.000
_cell.angle_alpha   90.00
_cell.angle_beta   90.00
_cell.angle_gamma   90.00
#
_symmetry.space_group_name_H-M   'P 1'
#
loop_
_entity.id
_entity.type
_entity.pdbx_description
1 polymer ?
#
loop_
_entity_poly.entity_id
_entity_poly.type
_entity_poly.pdbx_seq_one_letter_code
_entity_poly.pdbx_strand_id
1 'polypeptide(L)'
;MGASWITTCSPWSAFATLAALTTSALVLGYVSSSLLGQQAAYEYDDAYSPDAEPSGPAAPPRRGAGYPPVFAYYITGGRGDCLRMTRLLKAAYHPRNRYLLHLDAGAGAYERARLARYVRSEQVFLEYANVHVVGKGDALDGRGPSAVAAVLRGAAVLLRVGAEWDWLVTLSAADYPLVTQDDLLYAFSSVPRDLSFIDHRPDSETHHVVVLDQNLLQSTNAEISIASGHREKPDAFDLFRGSPWPILSRAFTEHCVAAPDNLPRTLLMYFSNSLEAKEFYFQTVMANSPRFRNSTVNHSLRVNVPPPPPQSAGQQARYDALVAGGAAFAGRFGDDEALLQRIDEEVLRRPLDGITPGEWCAVGGGEDGAGECSVGGDIDAVRQGAAGRKLASLMAGLVGTAPCGGCNS
;
A
#
# COMPACT_ATOMS: atom_id res chain seq x y z
N MET A 1 -65.42 24.61 -60.91
CA MET A 1 -65.68 23.60 -59.86
C MET A 1 -65.14 22.30 -60.41
N GLY A 2 -64.03 21.71 -59.99
CA GLY A 2 -63.36 21.64 -58.69
C GLY A 2 -63.03 20.16 -58.51
N ALA A 3 -61.84 19.71 -58.94
CA ALA A 3 -61.41 18.32 -58.82
C ALA A 3 -60.18 18.26 -57.92
N SER A 4 -60.40 17.63 -56.76
CA SER A 4 -59.46 17.44 -55.66
C SER A 4 -58.46 16.32 -55.99
N TRP A 5 -57.17 16.55 -55.73
CA TRP A 5 -56.13 15.54 -55.78
C TRP A 5 -55.97 14.95 -54.37
N ILE A 6 -56.34 13.68 -54.19
CA ILE A 6 -56.03 12.93 -52.96
C ILE A 6 -54.92 11.95 -53.29
N THR A 7 -53.73 12.24 -52.75
CA THR A 7 -52.54 11.40 -52.77
C THR A 7 -52.74 10.22 -51.82
N THR A 8 -52.60 9.00 -52.32
CA THR A 8 -52.64 7.76 -51.51
C THR A 8 -51.29 7.52 -50.85
N CYS A 9 -51.23 7.62 -49.52
CA CYS A 9 -50.05 7.20 -48.74
C CYS A 9 -50.05 5.68 -48.56
N SER A 10 -48.93 5.04 -48.96
CA SER A 10 -48.67 3.61 -48.75
C SER A 10 -48.52 3.28 -47.26
N PRO A 11 -49.12 2.19 -46.74
CA PRO A 11 -48.98 1.80 -45.33
C PRO A 11 -47.54 1.43 -44.94
N TRP A 12 -46.66 1.12 -45.90
CA TRP A 12 -45.28 0.72 -45.62
C TRP A 12 -44.38 1.89 -45.23
N SER A 13 -44.67 3.12 -45.69
CA SER A 13 -43.91 4.29 -45.27
C SER A 13 -44.17 4.63 -43.80
N ALA A 14 -45.39 4.37 -43.29
CA ALA A 14 -45.73 4.59 -41.89
C ALA A 14 -44.96 3.65 -40.93
N PHE A 15 -44.79 2.38 -41.32
CA PHE A 15 -44.01 1.42 -40.52
C PHE A 15 -42.51 1.71 -40.55
N ALA A 16 -41.97 2.14 -41.70
CA ALA A 16 -40.57 2.55 -41.79
C ALA A 16 -40.27 3.79 -40.92
N THR A 17 -41.19 4.76 -40.88
CA THR A 17 -41.04 5.94 -40.00
C THR A 17 -41.13 5.59 -38.52
N LEU A 18 -41.99 4.62 -38.14
CA LEU A 18 -42.12 4.17 -36.76
C LEU A 18 -40.88 3.40 -36.28
N ALA A 19 -40.30 2.54 -37.12
CA ALA A 19 -39.07 1.83 -36.82
C ALA A 19 -37.84 2.75 -36.74
N ALA A 20 -37.77 3.78 -37.59
CA ALA A 20 -36.71 4.80 -37.52
C ALA A 20 -36.83 5.66 -36.25
N LEU A 21 -38.05 5.96 -35.78
CA LEU A 21 -38.28 6.72 -34.56
C LEU A 21 -37.92 5.91 -33.30
N THR A 22 -38.24 4.60 -33.25
CA THR A 22 -37.91 3.77 -32.09
C THR A 22 -36.42 3.48 -31.98
N THR A 23 -35.73 3.26 -33.10
CA THR A 23 -34.27 3.10 -33.12
C THR A 23 -33.55 4.40 -32.76
N SER A 24 -34.02 5.55 -33.26
CA SER A 24 -33.46 6.86 -32.89
C SER A 24 -33.70 7.17 -31.40
N ALA A 25 -34.85 6.83 -30.84
CA ALA A 25 -35.15 7.00 -29.42
C ALA A 25 -34.29 6.11 -28.51
N LEU A 26 -33.99 4.88 -28.94
CA LEU A 26 -33.08 3.97 -28.22
C LEU A 26 -31.63 4.46 -28.28
N VAL A 27 -31.17 4.98 -29.42
CA VAL A 27 -29.83 5.56 -29.56
C VAL A 27 -29.72 6.86 -28.74
N LEU A 28 -30.73 7.74 -28.77
CA LEU A 28 -30.77 8.92 -27.90
C LEU A 28 -30.86 8.55 -26.42
N GLY A 29 -31.59 7.49 -26.05
CA GLY A 29 -31.62 6.98 -24.67
C GLY A 29 -30.27 6.42 -24.22
N TYR A 30 -29.55 5.72 -25.10
CA TYR A 30 -28.21 5.18 -24.82
C TYR A 30 -27.15 6.29 -24.76
N VAL A 31 -27.22 7.27 -25.67
CA VAL A 31 -26.33 8.44 -25.67
C VAL A 31 -26.62 9.35 -24.47
N SER A 32 -27.89 9.52 -24.08
CA SER A 32 -28.26 10.29 -22.87
C SER A 32 -27.82 9.60 -21.58
N SER A 33 -27.95 8.27 -21.48
CA SER A 33 -27.45 7.51 -20.32
C SER A 33 -25.91 7.44 -20.28
N SER A 34 -25.24 7.47 -21.43
CA SER A 34 -23.78 7.56 -21.52
C SER A 34 -23.27 8.97 -21.16
N LEU A 35 -23.95 10.03 -21.61
CA LEU A 35 -23.65 11.41 -21.25
C LEU A 35 -23.97 11.72 -19.79
N LEU A 36 -25.13 11.27 -19.27
CA LEU A 36 -25.47 11.37 -17.84
C LEU A 36 -24.56 10.49 -16.97
N GLY A 37 -24.13 9.32 -17.47
CA GLY A 37 -23.15 8.46 -16.80
C GLY A 37 -21.73 9.04 -16.78
N GLN A 38 -21.37 9.89 -17.75
CA GLN A 38 -20.10 10.64 -17.77
C GLN A 38 -20.16 11.98 -17.04
N GLN A 39 -21.35 12.57 -16.86
CA GLN A 39 -21.56 13.79 -16.06
C GLN A 39 -21.87 13.53 -14.59
N ALA A 40 -22.20 12.29 -14.18
CA ALA A 40 -22.24 11.89 -12.77
C ALA A 40 -20.83 11.67 -12.17
N ALA A 41 -19.84 12.37 -12.70
CA ALA A 41 -18.49 12.43 -12.20
C ALA A 41 -18.20 13.89 -11.80
N TYR A 42 -18.24 14.11 -10.48
CA TYR A 42 -17.67 15.26 -9.77
C TYR A 42 -18.46 16.58 -9.82
N GLU A 43 -19.64 16.60 -9.21
CA GLU A 43 -20.13 17.83 -8.59
C GLU A 43 -20.73 17.44 -7.23
N TYR A 44 -19.92 17.63 -6.19
CA TYR A 44 -20.29 17.41 -4.80
C TYR A 44 -20.48 18.80 -4.19
N ASP A 45 -21.73 19.24 -4.15
CA ASP A 45 -22.16 20.41 -3.38
C ASP A 45 -22.19 20.01 -1.90
N ASP A 46 -21.14 20.36 -1.16
CA ASP A 46 -21.24 20.61 0.27
C ASP A 46 -21.07 22.12 0.48
N ALA A 47 -22.06 22.74 1.13
CA ALA A 47 -21.96 24.10 1.62
C ALA A 47 -20.97 24.14 2.80
N TYR A 48 -19.69 24.30 2.48
CA TYR A 48 -18.63 24.56 3.45
C TYR A 48 -18.46 26.07 3.66
N SER A 49 -18.71 26.54 4.89
CA SER A 49 -18.34 27.90 5.31
C SER A 49 -16.81 28.06 5.33
N PRO A 50 -16.24 29.11 4.71
CA PRO A 50 -14.79 29.28 4.56
C PRO A 50 -14.10 29.96 5.77
N ASP A 51 -14.70 30.00 6.95
CA ASP A 51 -14.19 30.83 8.06
C ASP A 51 -13.28 30.10 9.05
N ALA A 52 -12.77 28.91 8.70
CA ALA A 52 -11.61 28.34 9.36
C ALA A 52 -10.38 28.60 8.50
N GLU A 53 -9.63 29.65 8.81
CA GLU A 53 -8.28 29.78 8.27
C GLU A 53 -7.50 28.50 8.63
N PRO A 54 -6.98 27.75 7.65
CA PRO A 54 -6.11 26.63 7.97
C PRO A 54 -4.89 27.17 8.71
N SER A 55 -4.61 26.62 9.89
CA SER A 55 -3.27 26.64 10.47
C SER A 55 -2.30 26.32 9.35
N GLY A 56 -1.36 27.24 9.07
CA GLY A 56 -0.41 27.07 7.97
C GLY A 56 0.24 25.69 8.01
N PRO A 57 0.57 25.10 6.85
CA PRO A 57 1.02 23.71 6.78
C PRO A 57 2.18 23.47 7.75
N ALA A 58 2.06 22.42 8.56
CA ALA A 58 3.11 22.01 9.48
C ALA A 58 4.47 21.96 8.76
N ALA A 59 5.53 22.42 9.43
CA ALA A 59 6.84 22.55 8.83
C ALA A 59 7.30 21.22 8.19
N PRO A 60 7.88 21.24 6.98
CA PRO A 60 8.33 20.02 6.34
C PRO A 60 9.43 19.36 7.18
N PRO A 61 9.50 18.01 7.18
CA PRO A 61 10.54 17.29 7.92
C PRO A 61 11.95 17.73 7.53
N ARG A 62 12.84 17.93 8.51
CA ARG A 62 14.24 18.25 8.22
C ARG A 62 14.97 17.03 7.66
N ARG A 63 15.97 17.25 6.81
CA ARG A 63 16.60 16.20 5.98
C ARG A 63 18.12 16.27 6.09
N GLY A 64 18.78 15.13 5.83
CA GLY A 64 20.23 14.99 5.90
C GLY A 64 20.68 14.00 6.98
N ALA A 65 21.98 13.72 7.04
CA ALA A 65 22.56 12.68 7.91
C ALA A 65 22.33 12.93 9.41
N GLY A 66 22.10 14.18 9.83
CA GLY A 66 21.83 14.55 11.22
C GLY A 66 20.35 14.49 11.64
N TYR A 67 19.44 14.10 10.74
CA TYR A 67 18.01 14.00 11.02
C TYR A 67 17.51 12.57 10.81
N PRO A 68 16.40 12.16 11.46
CA PRO A 68 15.78 10.86 11.22
C PRO A 68 15.41 10.66 9.74
N PRO A 69 15.10 9.45 9.28
CA PRO A 69 14.59 9.25 7.92
C PRO A 69 13.10 9.52 7.79
N VAL A 70 12.59 9.63 6.57
CA VAL A 70 11.15 9.73 6.27
C VAL A 70 10.70 8.42 5.62
N PHE A 71 9.68 7.78 6.16
CA PHE A 71 9.06 6.62 5.54
C PHE A 71 7.84 7.02 4.71
N ALA A 72 7.66 6.36 3.58
CA ALA A 72 6.42 6.33 2.84
C ALA A 72 5.76 4.97 3.04
N TYR A 73 4.56 4.95 3.60
CA TYR A 73 3.76 3.76 3.81
C TYR A 73 2.71 3.62 2.71
N TYR A 74 2.72 2.47 2.05
CA TYR A 74 1.62 2.04 1.19
C TYR A 74 0.82 0.96 1.92
N ILE A 75 -0.35 1.34 2.45
CA ILE A 75 -1.21 0.46 3.26
C ILE A 75 -2.39 0.03 2.39
N THR A 76 -2.50 -1.27 2.15
CA THR A 76 -3.54 -1.85 1.28
C THR A 76 -4.54 -2.69 2.07
N GLY A 77 -5.81 -2.66 1.68
CA GLY A 77 -6.84 -3.55 2.21
C GLY A 77 -7.90 -3.87 1.15
N GLY A 78 -8.77 -4.82 1.47
CA GLY A 78 -9.90 -5.18 0.63
C GLY A 78 -11.23 -4.93 1.32
N ARG A 79 -12.23 -5.73 0.94
CA ARG A 79 -13.56 -5.69 1.54
C ARG A 79 -13.50 -5.90 3.06
N GLY A 80 -14.09 -4.97 3.81
CA GLY A 80 -14.22 -5.06 5.27
C GLY A 80 -12.98 -4.63 6.05
N ASP A 81 -11.90 -4.24 5.38
CA ASP A 81 -10.64 -3.88 6.03
C ASP A 81 -10.58 -2.42 6.48
N CYS A 82 -11.59 -1.58 6.21
CA CYS A 82 -11.56 -0.16 6.57
C CYS A 82 -11.21 0.10 8.05
N LEU A 83 -11.74 -0.70 8.98
CA LEU A 83 -11.44 -0.56 10.41
C LEU A 83 -10.02 -1.02 10.75
N ARG A 84 -9.58 -2.15 10.17
CA ARG A 84 -8.24 -2.70 10.38
C ARG A 84 -7.16 -1.77 9.84
N MET A 85 -7.37 -1.21 8.66
CA MET A 85 -6.50 -0.19 8.06
C MET A 85 -6.41 1.06 8.92
N THR A 86 -7.54 1.49 9.50
CA THR A 86 -7.58 2.65 10.40
C THR A 86 -6.77 2.40 11.67
N ARG A 87 -6.93 1.22 12.30
CA ARG A 87 -6.13 0.81 13.46
C ARG A 87 -4.65 0.75 13.12
N LEU A 88 -4.29 0.12 12.00
CA LEU A 88 -2.91 0.03 11.53
C LEU A 88 -2.30 1.40 11.26
N LEU A 89 -3.04 2.30 10.60
CA LEU A 89 -2.60 3.67 10.37
C LEU A 89 -2.27 4.35 11.70
N LYS A 90 -3.18 4.31 12.68
CA LYS A 90 -2.95 4.88 14.02
C LYS A 90 -1.73 4.25 14.73
N ALA A 91 -1.56 2.94 14.59
CA ALA A 91 -0.43 2.21 15.16
C ALA A 91 0.92 2.63 14.55
N ALA A 92 0.95 2.92 13.25
CA ALA A 92 2.14 3.26 12.49
C ALA A 92 2.29 4.76 12.19
N TYR A 93 1.44 5.63 12.75
CA TYR A 93 1.42 7.04 12.40
C TYR A 93 2.56 7.83 13.06
N HIS A 94 3.19 8.69 12.27
CA HIS A 94 4.13 9.70 12.71
C HIS A 94 4.05 10.89 11.74
N PRO A 95 4.02 12.15 12.21
CA PRO A 95 3.81 13.33 11.36
C PRO A 95 4.89 13.51 10.29
N ARG A 96 6.11 13.04 10.57
CA ARG A 96 7.23 13.02 9.62
C ARG A 96 6.98 12.18 8.36
N ASN A 97 6.25 11.07 8.50
CA ASN A 97 6.10 10.06 7.46
C ASN A 97 4.96 10.40 6.49
N ARG A 98 4.88 9.65 5.39
CA ARG A 98 3.84 9.77 4.37
C ARG A 98 3.02 8.49 4.31
N TYR A 99 1.72 8.61 4.11
CA TYR A 99 0.81 7.47 4.10
C TYR A 99 -0.08 7.54 2.86
N LEU A 100 -0.13 6.44 2.10
CA LEU A 100 -1.07 6.23 1.02
C LEU A 100 -1.91 4.99 1.35
N LEU A 101 -3.19 5.20 1.60
CA LEU A 101 -4.16 4.16 1.87
C LEU A 101 -4.87 3.76 0.58
N HIS A 102 -4.95 2.46 0.32
CA HIS A 102 -5.63 1.90 -0.86
C HIS A 102 -6.54 0.75 -0.47
N LEU A 103 -7.83 0.93 -0.70
CA LEU A 103 -8.81 -0.14 -0.67
C LEU A 103 -9.06 -0.59 -2.10
N ASP A 104 -8.98 -1.89 -2.34
CA ASP A 104 -9.12 -2.49 -3.66
C ASP A 104 -10.55 -2.39 -4.25
N ALA A 105 -10.74 -2.94 -5.45
CA ALA A 105 -12.06 -2.96 -6.09
C ALA A 105 -13.06 -3.92 -5.40
N GLY A 106 -12.61 -4.80 -4.51
CA GLY A 106 -13.45 -5.64 -3.67
C GLY A 106 -14.15 -4.86 -2.56
N ALA A 107 -13.56 -3.75 -2.10
CA ALA A 107 -14.19 -2.80 -1.18
C ALA A 107 -15.31 -1.99 -1.87
N GLY A 108 -16.40 -1.73 -1.16
CA GLY A 108 -17.52 -0.94 -1.69
C GLY A 108 -17.18 0.55 -1.81
N ALA A 109 -17.92 1.28 -2.66
CA ALA A 109 -17.79 2.74 -2.76
C ALA A 109 -18.02 3.44 -1.40
N TYR A 110 -19.01 2.95 -0.63
CA TYR A 110 -19.26 3.42 0.73
C TYR A 110 -18.06 3.23 1.66
N GLU A 111 -17.39 2.08 1.59
CA GLU A 111 -16.25 1.78 2.45
C GLU A 111 -15.05 2.69 2.14
N ARG A 112 -14.77 2.92 0.85
CA ARG A 112 -13.76 3.89 0.41
C ARG A 112 -14.09 5.32 0.85
N ALA A 113 -15.34 5.74 0.69
CA ALA A 113 -15.80 7.05 1.14
C ALA A 113 -15.71 7.20 2.66
N ARG A 114 -16.03 6.14 3.41
CA ARG A 114 -15.89 6.10 4.87
C ARG A 114 -14.43 6.27 5.30
N LEU A 115 -13.49 5.56 4.66
CA LEU A 115 -12.06 5.70 4.94
C LEU A 115 -11.57 7.13 4.64
N ALA A 116 -11.97 7.70 3.50
CA ALA A 116 -11.61 9.07 3.15
C ALA A 116 -12.19 10.10 4.13
N ARG A 117 -13.46 9.94 4.55
CA ARG A 117 -14.10 10.81 5.55
C ARG A 117 -13.40 10.71 6.90
N TYR A 118 -13.03 9.49 7.30
CA TYR A 118 -12.30 9.25 8.54
C TYR A 118 -10.95 9.98 8.55
N VAL A 119 -10.16 9.86 7.48
CA VAL A 119 -8.88 10.57 7.38
C VAL A 119 -9.05 12.09 7.47
N ARG A 120 -10.14 12.63 6.90
CA ARG A 120 -10.46 14.07 6.99
C ARG A 120 -11.07 14.50 8.32
N SER A 121 -11.51 13.59 9.19
CA SER A 121 -12.07 13.95 10.49
C SER A 121 -11.03 13.97 11.61
N GLU A 122 -9.88 13.34 11.40
CA GLU A 122 -8.81 13.26 12.40
C GLU A 122 -7.92 14.51 12.30
N GLN A 123 -7.94 15.35 13.34
CA GLN A 123 -7.26 16.66 13.36
C GLN A 123 -5.76 16.55 13.06
N VAL A 124 -5.10 15.53 13.63
CA VAL A 124 -3.67 15.29 13.42
C VAL A 124 -3.36 15.04 11.93
N PHE A 125 -4.20 14.29 11.22
CA PHE A 125 -3.98 14.00 9.80
C PHE A 125 -4.24 15.22 8.92
N LEU A 126 -5.18 16.09 9.31
CA LEU A 126 -5.43 17.36 8.64
C LEU A 126 -4.25 18.33 8.79
N GLU A 127 -3.74 18.51 10.01
CA GLU A 127 -2.66 19.49 10.27
C GLU A 127 -1.38 19.15 9.49
N TYR A 128 -0.93 17.89 9.56
CA TYR A 128 0.30 17.47 8.90
C TYR A 128 0.12 17.12 7.42
N ALA A 129 -1.14 17.02 6.96
CA ALA A 129 -1.53 16.76 5.57
C ALA A 129 -0.70 15.63 4.92
N ASN A 130 -0.43 14.55 5.68
CA ASN A 130 0.51 13.50 5.30
C ASN A 130 -0.15 12.13 5.07
N VAL A 131 -1.49 12.06 5.11
CA VAL A 131 -2.28 10.85 4.84
C VAL A 131 -3.16 11.08 3.62
N HIS A 132 -2.99 10.22 2.61
CA HIS A 132 -3.76 10.26 1.37
C HIS A 132 -4.52 8.96 1.16
N VAL A 133 -5.70 9.03 0.52
CA VAL A 133 -6.52 7.87 0.18
C VAL A 133 -6.68 7.80 -1.33
N VAL A 134 -6.40 6.64 -1.90
CA VAL A 134 -6.65 6.37 -3.32
C VAL A 134 -8.16 6.25 -3.54
N GLY A 135 -8.74 7.17 -4.32
CA GLY A 135 -10.20 7.20 -4.54
C GLY A 135 -10.74 6.02 -5.37
N LYS A 136 -9.97 5.55 -6.35
CA LYS A 136 -10.34 4.42 -7.22
C LYS A 136 -9.57 3.16 -6.79
N GLY A 137 -10.31 2.16 -6.31
CA GLY A 137 -9.77 0.84 -6.02
C GLY A 137 -9.33 0.15 -7.31
N ASP A 138 -8.19 -0.52 -7.26
CA ASP A 138 -7.70 -1.33 -8.37
C ASP A 138 -8.25 -2.75 -8.22
N ALA A 139 -8.60 -3.39 -9.33
CA ALA A 139 -8.87 -4.82 -9.30
C ALA A 139 -7.58 -5.55 -8.93
N LEU A 140 -7.64 -6.47 -7.98
CA LEU A 140 -6.47 -7.24 -7.57
C LEU A 140 -6.82 -8.63 -7.06
N ASP A 141 -5.88 -9.56 -7.29
CA ASP A 141 -5.73 -10.81 -6.54
C ASP A 141 -4.31 -10.84 -6.00
N GLY A 142 -4.16 -11.04 -4.68
CA GLY A 142 -2.85 -10.99 -4.01
C GLY A 142 -1.84 -12.04 -4.51
N ARG A 143 -2.31 -13.09 -5.17
CA ARG A 143 -1.50 -14.16 -5.78
C ARG A 143 -1.04 -13.84 -7.19
N GLY A 144 -1.62 -12.83 -7.83
CA GLY A 144 -1.38 -12.49 -9.23
C GLY A 144 -0.44 -11.29 -9.43
N PRO A 145 -0.03 -11.04 -10.68
CA PRO A 145 0.74 -9.86 -11.07
C PRO A 145 0.03 -8.52 -10.86
N SER A 146 -1.31 -8.51 -10.79
CA SER A 146 -2.07 -7.31 -10.39
C SER A 146 -1.61 -6.77 -9.04
N ALA A 147 -1.15 -7.63 -8.12
CA ALA A 147 -0.61 -7.20 -6.84
C ALA A 147 0.72 -6.43 -6.98
N VAL A 148 1.59 -6.79 -7.94
CA VAL A 148 2.82 -6.03 -8.24
C VAL A 148 2.45 -4.69 -8.88
N ALA A 149 1.50 -4.69 -9.83
CA ALA A 149 1.02 -3.48 -10.47
C ALA A 149 0.44 -2.47 -9.47
N ALA A 150 -0.33 -2.95 -8.48
CA ALA A 150 -0.86 -2.12 -7.40
C ALA A 150 0.25 -1.46 -6.56
N VAL A 151 1.28 -2.21 -6.17
CA VAL A 151 2.43 -1.65 -5.42
C VAL A 151 3.17 -0.60 -6.24
N LEU A 152 3.45 -0.87 -7.52
CA LEU A 152 4.12 0.10 -8.40
C LEU A 152 3.28 1.35 -8.65
N ARG A 153 1.96 1.22 -8.77
CA ARG A 153 1.05 2.36 -8.85
C ARG A 153 1.09 3.20 -7.57
N GLY A 154 1.01 2.56 -6.40
CA GLY A 154 1.12 3.23 -5.11
C GLY A 154 2.46 3.96 -4.95
N ALA A 155 3.56 3.30 -5.32
CA ALA A 155 4.89 3.89 -5.37
C ALA A 155 4.96 5.11 -6.30
N ALA A 156 4.41 5.01 -7.51
CA ALA A 156 4.38 6.12 -8.47
C ALA A 156 3.60 7.34 -7.95
N VAL A 157 2.52 7.11 -7.19
CA VAL A 157 1.78 8.18 -6.51
C VAL A 157 2.63 8.81 -5.40
N LEU A 158 3.23 7.99 -4.51
CA LEU A 158 4.08 8.47 -3.42
C LEU A 158 5.34 9.20 -3.89
N LEU A 159 5.87 8.86 -5.07
CA LEU A 159 6.98 9.61 -5.68
C LEU A 159 6.57 11.02 -6.14
N ARG A 160 5.28 11.24 -6.42
CA ARG A 160 4.72 12.52 -6.89
C ARG A 160 4.10 13.37 -5.78
N VAL A 161 3.59 12.73 -4.74
CA VAL A 161 2.81 13.38 -3.68
C VAL A 161 3.61 13.45 -2.37
N GLY A 162 3.83 14.66 -1.88
CA GLY A 162 4.45 14.93 -0.58
C GLY A 162 5.95 15.25 -0.64
N ALA A 163 6.53 15.49 0.54
CA ALA A 163 7.98 15.69 0.69
C ALA A 163 8.75 14.43 0.26
N GLU A 164 9.99 14.58 -0.19
CA GLU A 164 10.80 13.41 -0.51
C GLU A 164 11.02 12.56 0.75
N TRP A 165 10.97 11.25 0.53
CA TRP A 165 11.06 10.21 1.54
C TRP A 165 12.26 9.29 1.26
N ASP A 166 12.68 8.50 2.24
CA ASP A 166 13.89 7.67 2.14
C ASP A 166 13.55 6.20 1.82
N TRP A 167 12.49 5.66 2.43
CA TRP A 167 12.06 4.27 2.24
C TRP A 167 10.56 4.13 2.00
N LEU A 168 10.21 3.22 1.09
CA LEU A 168 8.85 2.73 0.88
C LEU A 168 8.63 1.44 1.69
N VAL A 169 7.61 1.45 2.55
CA VAL A 169 7.16 0.29 3.33
C VAL A 169 5.77 -0.11 2.84
N THR A 170 5.63 -1.36 2.37
CA THR A 170 4.34 -1.91 1.93
C THR A 170 3.71 -2.72 3.05
N LEU A 171 2.48 -2.41 3.42
CA LEU A 171 1.72 -3.11 4.45
C LEU A 171 0.33 -3.50 3.94
N SER A 172 -0.18 -4.65 4.36
CA SER A 172 -1.60 -4.97 4.23
C SER A 172 -2.38 -4.66 5.51
N ALA A 173 -3.71 -4.67 5.43
CA ALA A 173 -4.59 -4.56 6.59
C ALA A 173 -4.43 -5.72 7.61
N ALA A 174 -3.76 -6.80 7.21
CA ALA A 174 -3.40 -7.93 8.08
C ALA A 174 -1.99 -7.81 8.69
N ASP A 175 -1.38 -6.64 8.61
CA ASP A 175 -0.05 -6.35 9.15
C ASP A 175 -0.14 -5.52 10.42
N TYR A 176 0.92 -5.54 11.21
CA TYR A 176 1.02 -4.71 12.40
C TYR A 176 2.46 -4.41 12.81
N PRO A 177 2.78 -3.19 13.28
CA PRO A 177 4.12 -2.87 13.78
C PRO A 177 4.44 -3.60 15.09
N LEU A 178 5.69 -4.00 15.25
CA LEU A 178 6.28 -4.58 16.47
C LEU A 178 7.31 -3.64 17.12
N VAL A 179 7.35 -2.39 16.66
CA VAL A 179 8.19 -1.30 17.17
C VAL A 179 7.39 0.01 17.07
N THR A 180 7.67 0.99 17.92
CA THR A 180 7.11 2.34 17.75
C THR A 180 7.71 3.01 16.51
N GLN A 181 7.09 4.09 16.05
CA GLN A 181 7.65 4.86 14.93
C GLN A 181 8.99 5.51 15.29
N ASP A 182 9.14 6.02 16.52
CA ASP A 182 10.43 6.50 17.02
C ASP A 182 11.50 5.41 17.02
N ASP A 183 11.16 4.19 17.45
CA ASP A 183 12.07 3.04 17.41
C ASP A 183 12.51 2.70 16.00
N LEU A 184 11.59 2.73 15.04
CA LEU A 184 11.86 2.48 13.63
C LEU A 184 12.76 3.58 13.03
N LEU A 185 12.43 4.85 13.30
CA LEU A 185 13.20 6.01 12.88
C LEU A 185 14.63 5.98 13.44
N TYR A 186 14.77 5.63 14.72
CA TYR A 186 16.06 5.45 15.37
C TYR A 186 16.87 4.33 14.70
N ALA A 187 16.30 3.14 14.53
CA ALA A 187 17.00 2.00 13.96
C ALA A 187 17.45 2.27 12.51
N PHE A 188 16.60 2.86 11.67
CA PHE A 188 16.96 3.20 10.29
C PHE A 188 17.91 4.40 10.17
N SER A 189 18.03 5.23 11.21
CA SER A 189 19.08 6.26 11.26
C SER A 189 20.49 5.67 11.38
N SER A 190 20.61 4.40 11.81
CA SER A 190 21.90 3.70 11.97
C SER A 190 22.43 3.06 10.68
N VAL A 191 21.68 3.11 9.58
CA VAL A 191 22.05 2.48 8.30
C VAL A 191 22.02 3.47 7.13
N PRO A 192 22.80 3.22 6.05
CA PRO A 192 22.73 4.03 4.84
C PRO A 192 21.34 4.03 4.20
N ARG A 193 20.88 5.20 3.74
CA ARG A 193 19.52 5.44 3.22
C ARG A 193 19.24 4.82 1.84
N ASP A 194 20.28 4.40 1.14
CA ASP A 194 20.22 3.76 -0.16
C ASP A 194 19.97 2.24 -0.08
N LEU A 195 20.10 1.64 1.11
CA LEU A 195 19.85 0.22 1.32
C LEU A 195 18.37 -0.15 1.16
N SER A 196 18.09 -1.26 0.47
CA SER A 196 16.78 -1.91 0.46
C SER A 196 16.83 -3.23 1.23
N PHE A 197 15.79 -3.52 1.99
CA PHE A 197 15.62 -4.76 2.75
C PHE A 197 14.72 -5.69 1.95
N ILE A 198 15.38 -6.58 1.19
CA ILE A 198 14.73 -7.51 0.26
C ILE A 198 15.27 -8.89 0.58
N ASP A 199 14.45 -9.69 1.26
CA ASP A 199 14.67 -11.12 1.38
C ASP A 199 14.64 -11.75 -0.03
N HIS A 200 15.70 -12.50 -0.36
CA HIS A 200 15.89 -13.13 -1.66
C HIS A 200 16.78 -14.37 -1.58
N ARG A 201 16.48 -15.33 -2.45
CA ARG A 201 17.30 -16.50 -2.75
C ARG A 201 17.19 -16.82 -4.25
N PRO A 202 18.26 -17.35 -4.87
CA PRO A 202 18.16 -17.85 -6.24
C PRO A 202 17.04 -18.88 -6.35
N ASP A 203 16.24 -18.75 -7.41
CA ASP A 203 15.16 -19.70 -7.72
C ASP A 203 15.58 -20.57 -8.90
N SER A 204 15.87 -21.83 -8.62
CA SER A 204 16.29 -22.82 -9.62
C SER A 204 15.16 -23.72 -10.09
N GLU A 205 14.03 -23.77 -9.38
CA GLU A 205 13.03 -24.85 -9.53
C GLU A 205 11.60 -24.37 -9.83
N THR A 206 11.33 -23.08 -9.98
CA THR A 206 9.96 -22.62 -10.24
C THR A 206 9.88 -21.51 -11.30
N HIS A 207 8.94 -21.61 -12.24
CA HIS A 207 8.05 -20.61 -12.89
C HIS A 207 7.37 -21.28 -14.07
N HIS A 208 6.69 -22.35 -13.75
CA HIS A 208 6.14 -23.27 -14.71
C HIS A 208 4.68 -22.98 -14.98
N VAL A 209 3.96 -22.51 -13.97
CA VAL A 209 2.53 -22.29 -14.09
C VAL A 209 2.28 -20.93 -14.73
N VAL A 210 1.66 -20.95 -15.91
CA VAL A 210 1.14 -19.75 -16.56
C VAL A 210 -0.23 -19.44 -15.96
N VAL A 211 -0.39 -18.23 -15.42
CA VAL A 211 -1.68 -17.75 -14.90
C VAL A 211 -2.21 -16.61 -15.76
N LEU A 212 -3.52 -16.52 -15.87
CA LEU A 212 -4.22 -15.36 -16.41
C LEU A 212 -4.85 -14.60 -15.23
N ASP A 213 -4.30 -13.43 -14.98
CA ASP A 213 -4.80 -12.48 -13.99
C ASP A 213 -5.67 -11.41 -14.69
N GLN A 214 -6.98 -11.65 -14.70
CA GLN A 214 -7.94 -10.76 -15.35
C GLN A 214 -8.03 -9.39 -14.67
N ASN A 215 -7.54 -9.25 -13.45
CA ASN A 215 -7.53 -7.99 -12.70
C ASN A 215 -6.67 -6.92 -13.37
N LEU A 216 -5.71 -7.30 -14.22
CA LEU A 216 -4.95 -6.35 -15.05
C LEU A 216 -5.80 -5.70 -16.16
N LEU A 217 -6.94 -6.29 -16.51
CA LEU A 217 -7.79 -5.91 -17.64
C LEU A 217 -9.19 -5.43 -17.22
N GLN A 218 -9.57 -5.64 -15.97
CA GLN A 218 -10.93 -5.42 -15.47
C GLN A 218 -10.94 -4.41 -14.31
N SER A 219 -12.13 -3.93 -13.96
CA SER A 219 -12.35 -2.98 -12.86
C SER A 219 -12.89 -3.62 -11.58
N THR A 220 -13.05 -4.95 -11.56
CA THR A 220 -13.59 -5.73 -10.43
C THR A 220 -12.63 -6.85 -10.09
N ASN A 221 -12.51 -7.18 -8.80
CA ASN A 221 -11.70 -8.32 -8.38
C ASN A 221 -12.23 -9.61 -9.02
N ALA A 222 -11.31 -10.40 -9.58
CA ALA A 222 -11.56 -11.71 -10.16
C ALA A 222 -10.51 -12.69 -9.65
N GLU A 223 -10.89 -13.97 -9.50
CA GLU A 223 -9.92 -15.00 -9.16
C GLU A 223 -8.95 -15.24 -10.33
N ILE A 224 -7.68 -15.46 -10.01
CA ILE A 224 -6.70 -15.88 -11.01
C ILE A 224 -7.07 -17.23 -11.62
N SER A 225 -6.91 -17.32 -12.94
CA SER A 225 -7.14 -18.58 -13.68
C SER A 225 -5.80 -19.21 -14.04
N ILE A 226 -5.65 -20.50 -13.74
CA ILE A 226 -4.44 -21.26 -14.04
C ILE A 226 -4.59 -21.87 -15.43
N ALA A 227 -3.64 -21.60 -16.32
CA ALA A 227 -3.57 -22.23 -17.63
C ALA A 227 -2.77 -23.55 -17.54
N SER A 228 -3.05 -24.46 -18.46
CA SER A 228 -2.29 -25.73 -18.60
C SER A 228 -0.91 -25.55 -19.25
N GLY A 229 -0.59 -24.34 -19.69
CA GLY A 229 0.68 -24.02 -20.35
C GLY A 229 1.84 -23.96 -19.36
N HIS A 230 3.02 -24.33 -19.85
CA HIS A 230 4.27 -24.29 -19.11
C HIS A 230 5.22 -23.25 -19.71
N ARG A 231 6.02 -22.58 -18.87
CA ARG A 231 7.10 -21.68 -19.34
C ARG A 231 8.47 -22.22 -18.92
N GLU A 232 9.41 -22.13 -19.85
CA GLU A 232 10.82 -22.39 -19.61
C GLU A 232 11.47 -21.27 -18.80
N LYS A 233 12.58 -21.57 -18.12
CA LYS A 233 13.35 -20.56 -17.39
C LYS A 233 13.91 -19.55 -18.41
N PRO A 234 13.84 -18.24 -18.13
CA PRO A 234 14.45 -17.24 -19.01
C PRO A 234 15.98 -17.37 -19.00
N ASP A 235 16.59 -17.23 -20.17
CA ASP A 235 18.06 -17.19 -20.31
C ASP A 235 18.65 -15.79 -20.15
N ALA A 236 17.80 -14.76 -20.21
CA ALA A 236 18.23 -13.36 -20.22
C ALA A 236 18.50 -12.76 -18.83
N PHE A 237 18.02 -13.40 -17.76
CA PHE A 237 18.16 -12.94 -16.38
C PHE A 237 17.94 -14.09 -15.39
N ASP A 238 18.50 -13.96 -14.20
CA ASP A 238 18.35 -14.94 -13.13
C ASP A 238 17.12 -14.65 -12.28
N LEU A 239 16.39 -15.70 -11.92
CA LEU A 239 15.20 -15.59 -11.07
C LEU A 239 15.58 -15.65 -9.60
N PHE A 240 14.97 -14.78 -8.82
CA PHE A 240 15.11 -14.75 -7.37
C PHE A 240 13.73 -14.69 -6.71
N ARG A 241 13.52 -15.52 -5.69
CA ARG A 241 12.32 -15.55 -4.85
C ARG A 241 12.64 -15.03 -3.46
N GLY A 242 11.69 -14.40 -2.78
CA GLY A 242 11.74 -14.20 -1.34
C GLY A 242 10.45 -13.63 -0.79
N SER A 243 10.54 -12.92 0.33
CA SER A 243 9.37 -12.32 0.97
C SER A 243 8.63 -11.33 0.05
N PRO A 244 7.28 -11.38 -0.02
CA PRO A 244 6.49 -10.44 -0.83
C PRO A 244 6.35 -9.04 -0.18
N TRP A 245 7.04 -8.78 0.94
CA TRP A 245 6.92 -7.56 1.74
C TRP A 245 8.28 -6.88 1.94
N PRO A 246 8.87 -6.31 0.89
CA PRO A 246 10.16 -5.64 0.99
C PRO A 246 10.03 -4.22 1.59
N ILE A 247 11.13 -3.70 2.12
CA ILE A 247 11.29 -2.26 2.39
C ILE A 247 12.27 -1.71 1.36
N LEU A 248 11.79 -0.84 0.48
CA LEU A 248 12.52 -0.40 -0.70
C LEU A 248 13.10 0.99 -0.46
N SER A 249 14.38 1.21 -0.79
CA SER A 249 14.92 2.56 -0.82
C SER A 249 14.24 3.36 -1.93
N ARG A 250 14.20 4.69 -1.77
CA ARG A 250 13.62 5.57 -2.79
C ARG A 250 14.30 5.41 -4.14
N ALA A 251 15.63 5.33 -4.18
CA ALA A 251 16.38 5.17 -5.42
C ALA A 251 16.01 3.88 -6.17
N PHE A 252 15.84 2.76 -5.45
CA PHE A 252 15.38 1.52 -6.06
C PHE A 252 13.92 1.60 -6.53
N THR A 253 13.07 2.26 -5.74
CA THR A 253 11.66 2.49 -6.11
C THR A 253 11.52 3.34 -7.38
N GLU A 254 12.30 4.41 -7.48
CA GLU A 254 12.38 5.27 -8.68
C GLU A 254 12.84 4.46 -9.89
N HIS A 255 13.82 3.58 -9.71
CA HIS A 255 14.27 2.70 -10.78
C HIS A 255 13.18 1.74 -11.26
N CYS A 256 12.45 1.10 -10.34
CA CYS A 256 11.33 0.21 -10.67
C CYS A 256 10.18 0.94 -11.39
N VAL A 257 9.89 2.18 -11.03
CA VAL A 257 8.79 2.97 -11.62
C VAL A 257 9.20 3.62 -12.95
N ALA A 258 10.37 4.25 -13.01
CA ALA A 258 10.84 4.94 -14.22
C ALA A 258 11.43 3.98 -15.26
N ALA A 259 11.96 2.83 -14.82
CA ALA A 259 12.58 1.79 -15.62
C ALA A 259 13.54 2.32 -16.69
N PRO A 260 14.62 3.04 -16.31
CA PRO A 260 15.49 3.73 -17.26
C PRO A 260 16.26 2.81 -18.21
N ASP A 261 16.52 1.56 -17.82
CA ASP A 261 17.25 0.54 -18.59
C ASP A 261 16.36 -0.59 -19.12
N ASN A 262 15.04 -0.39 -19.09
CA ASN A 262 14.00 -1.35 -19.48
C ASN A 262 13.93 -2.67 -18.70
N LEU A 263 14.91 -3.02 -17.86
CA LEU A 263 14.89 -4.27 -17.08
C LEU A 263 13.59 -4.41 -16.25
N PRO A 264 13.14 -3.40 -15.47
CA PRO A 264 11.86 -3.52 -14.77
C PRO A 264 10.66 -3.72 -15.69
N ARG A 265 10.64 -3.12 -16.89
CA ARG A 265 9.56 -3.33 -17.88
C ARG A 265 9.56 -4.75 -18.44
N THR A 266 10.74 -5.26 -18.80
CA THR A 266 10.90 -6.65 -19.27
C THR A 266 10.44 -7.64 -18.20
N LEU A 267 10.81 -7.41 -16.94
CA LEU A 267 10.38 -8.25 -15.83
C LEU A 267 8.88 -8.14 -15.55
N LEU A 268 8.26 -6.96 -15.69
CA LEU A 268 6.80 -6.82 -15.62
C LEU A 268 6.09 -7.63 -16.71
N MET A 269 6.59 -7.59 -17.94
CA MET A 269 6.07 -8.41 -19.04
C MET A 269 6.26 -9.90 -18.77
N TYR A 270 7.39 -10.29 -18.18
CA TYR A 270 7.64 -11.68 -17.82
C TYR A 270 6.65 -12.15 -16.73
N PHE A 271 6.53 -11.41 -15.64
CA PHE A 271 5.69 -11.78 -14.50
C PHE A 271 4.20 -11.56 -14.71
N SER A 272 3.76 -10.95 -15.83
CA SER A 272 2.34 -10.69 -16.12
C SER A 272 1.47 -11.94 -16.16
N ASN A 273 2.08 -13.12 -16.27
CA ASN A 273 1.40 -14.41 -16.28
C ASN A 273 2.01 -15.39 -15.26
N SER A 274 2.55 -14.88 -14.15
CA SER A 274 3.20 -15.70 -13.11
C SER A 274 2.43 -15.67 -11.80
N LEU A 275 2.33 -16.83 -11.15
CA LEU A 275 1.81 -16.94 -9.79
C LEU A 275 2.81 -16.32 -8.79
N GLU A 276 2.29 -15.75 -7.71
CA GLU A 276 3.07 -15.17 -6.59
C GLU A 276 4.07 -14.09 -7.05
N ALA A 277 3.74 -13.34 -8.11
CA ALA A 277 4.64 -12.37 -8.73
C ALA A 277 5.32 -11.38 -7.75
N LYS A 278 4.68 -11.04 -6.62
CA LYS A 278 5.26 -10.19 -5.57
C LYS A 278 6.45 -10.81 -4.84
N GLU A 279 6.55 -12.13 -4.78
CA GLU A 279 7.68 -12.86 -4.21
C GLU A 279 8.91 -12.85 -5.12
N PHE A 280 8.75 -12.38 -6.36
CA PHE A 280 9.77 -12.46 -7.40
C PHE A 280 10.22 -11.12 -7.95
N TYR A 281 9.26 -10.23 -8.22
CA TYR A 281 9.51 -9.07 -9.05
C TYR A 281 10.64 -8.20 -8.50
N PHE A 282 10.54 -7.78 -7.23
CA PHE A 282 11.53 -6.89 -6.63
C PHE A 282 12.87 -7.57 -6.43
N GLN A 283 12.87 -8.85 -6.04
CA GLN A 283 14.06 -9.69 -5.88
C GLN A 283 14.81 -9.82 -7.20
N THR A 284 14.10 -10.13 -8.28
CA THR A 284 14.65 -10.36 -9.61
C THR A 284 15.15 -9.05 -10.23
N VAL A 285 14.40 -7.94 -10.10
CA VAL A 285 14.87 -6.61 -10.54
C VAL A 285 16.16 -6.26 -9.80
N MET A 286 16.18 -6.45 -8.48
CA MET A 286 17.32 -6.10 -7.63
C MET A 286 18.57 -6.88 -8.02
N ALA A 287 18.48 -8.21 -8.07
CA ALA A 287 19.62 -9.09 -8.34
C ALA A 287 20.22 -8.89 -9.74
N ASN A 288 19.38 -8.58 -10.74
CA ASN A 288 19.82 -8.36 -12.12
C ASN A 288 20.20 -6.91 -12.43
N SER A 289 20.16 -6.00 -11.43
CA SER A 289 20.53 -4.59 -11.60
C SER A 289 21.93 -4.33 -11.04
N PRO A 290 22.96 -4.10 -11.89
CA PRO A 290 24.34 -3.86 -11.40
C PRO A 290 24.45 -2.68 -10.42
N ARG A 291 23.59 -1.67 -10.59
CA ARG A 291 23.53 -0.47 -9.75
C ARG A 291 23.25 -0.75 -8.28
N PHE A 292 22.53 -1.82 -7.95
CA PHE A 292 22.02 -2.06 -6.60
C PHE A 292 22.65 -3.28 -5.89
N ARG A 293 23.69 -3.87 -6.48
CA ARG A 293 24.39 -5.05 -5.92
C ARG A 293 24.87 -4.85 -4.47
N ASN A 294 25.32 -3.63 -4.13
CA ASN A 294 25.85 -3.29 -2.80
C ASN A 294 24.83 -2.56 -1.91
N SER A 295 23.59 -2.38 -2.37
CA SER A 295 22.55 -1.64 -1.65
C SER A 295 21.39 -2.55 -1.23
N THR A 296 21.66 -3.84 -1.01
CA THR A 296 20.64 -4.83 -0.68
C THR A 296 21.00 -5.57 0.59
N VAL A 297 20.06 -5.61 1.53
CA VAL A 297 20.13 -6.40 2.75
C VAL A 297 19.15 -7.57 2.60
N ASN A 298 19.67 -8.80 2.70
CA ASN A 298 18.88 -10.02 2.51
C ASN A 298 18.03 -10.37 3.74
N HIS A 299 17.02 -9.55 4.02
CA HIS A 299 16.10 -9.73 5.14
C HIS A 299 14.83 -8.87 4.92
N SER A 300 13.67 -9.32 5.39
CA SER A 300 12.39 -8.58 5.25
C SER A 300 12.04 -7.68 6.43
N LEU A 301 12.75 -7.83 7.55
CA LEU A 301 12.44 -7.21 8.86
C LEU A 301 11.01 -7.53 9.34
N ARG A 302 10.46 -8.64 8.86
CA ARG A 302 9.08 -9.04 9.11
C ARG A 302 8.98 -10.48 9.56
N VAL A 303 8.07 -10.73 10.49
CA VAL A 303 7.72 -12.06 10.98
C VAL A 303 6.27 -12.41 10.63
N ASN A 304 5.99 -13.68 10.36
CA ASN A 304 4.60 -14.14 10.21
C ASN A 304 4.04 -14.48 11.59
N VAL A 305 2.78 -14.12 11.82
CA VAL A 305 2.08 -14.51 13.04
C VAL A 305 2.00 -16.04 13.10
N PRO A 306 2.47 -16.68 14.19
CA PRO A 306 2.37 -18.13 14.33
C PRO A 306 0.89 -18.57 14.31
N PRO A 307 0.55 -19.77 13.82
CA PRO A 307 -0.82 -20.26 13.87
C PRO A 307 -1.31 -20.38 15.32
N PRO A 308 -2.61 -20.20 15.58
CA PRO A 308 -3.15 -20.35 16.92
C PRO A 308 -2.93 -21.79 17.42
N PRO A 309 -2.47 -21.97 18.67
CA PRO A 309 -2.26 -23.29 19.24
C PRO A 309 -3.61 -24.02 19.44
N PRO A 310 -3.63 -25.37 19.43
CA PRO A 310 -4.85 -26.16 19.60
C PRO A 310 -5.50 -26.02 21.00
N GLN A 311 -4.81 -25.41 21.98
CA GLN A 311 -5.33 -25.13 23.32
C GLN A 311 -5.12 -23.65 23.67
N SER A 312 -6.06 -23.06 24.40
CA SER A 312 -6.08 -21.62 24.78
C SER A 312 -4.88 -21.16 25.62
N ALA A 313 -4.06 -22.07 26.14
CA ALA A 313 -2.90 -21.77 27.00
C ALA A 313 -1.66 -21.24 26.26
N GLY A 314 -1.65 -21.17 24.92
CA GLY A 314 -0.45 -20.78 24.15
C GLY A 314 -0.41 -19.33 23.64
N GLN A 315 -1.29 -18.44 24.12
CA GLN A 315 -1.29 -17.01 23.71
C GLN A 315 -0.01 -16.27 24.13
N GLN A 316 0.52 -16.54 25.33
CA GLN A 316 1.78 -15.95 25.80
C GLN A 316 2.96 -16.34 24.91
N ALA A 317 3.14 -17.64 24.67
CA ALA A 317 4.22 -18.14 23.82
C ALA A 317 4.13 -17.60 22.37
N ARG A 318 2.91 -17.44 21.86
CA ARG A 318 2.65 -16.85 20.53
C ARG A 318 3.05 -15.37 20.49
N TYR A 319 2.75 -14.61 21.54
CA TYR A 319 3.21 -13.23 21.69
C TYR A 319 4.73 -13.14 21.82
N ASP A 320 5.33 -13.95 22.70
CA ASP A 320 6.77 -13.97 22.93
C ASP A 320 7.53 -14.29 21.63
N ALA A 321 7.04 -15.25 20.84
CA ALA A 321 7.61 -15.59 19.54
C ALA A 321 7.59 -14.41 18.54
N LEU A 322 6.57 -13.55 18.58
CA LEU A 322 6.48 -12.36 17.72
C LEU A 322 7.54 -11.31 18.10
N VAL A 323 7.65 -11.00 19.39
CA VAL A 323 8.53 -9.92 19.88
C VAL A 323 9.99 -10.36 20.09
N ALA A 324 10.26 -11.67 20.13
CA ALA A 324 11.59 -12.23 20.34
C ALA A 324 12.57 -11.93 19.19
N GLY A 325 12.11 -11.84 17.94
CA GLY A 325 12.99 -11.73 16.77
C GLY A 325 13.57 -10.35 16.47
N GLY A 326 13.04 -9.28 17.09
CA GLY A 326 13.45 -7.90 16.76
C GLY A 326 13.00 -7.43 15.38
N ALA A 327 12.03 -8.11 14.76
CA ALA A 327 11.40 -7.68 13.52
C ALA A 327 10.65 -6.35 13.74
N ALA A 328 10.57 -5.53 12.68
CA ALA A 328 9.83 -4.26 12.71
C ALA A 328 8.32 -4.47 12.56
N PHE A 329 7.91 -5.50 11.82
CA PHE A 329 6.51 -5.78 11.53
C PHE A 329 6.17 -7.26 11.71
N ALA A 330 4.93 -7.53 12.07
CA ALA A 330 4.30 -8.83 11.95
C ALA A 330 3.21 -8.77 10.88
N GLY A 331 2.87 -9.91 10.27
CA GLY A 331 1.69 -9.95 9.44
C GLY A 331 1.00 -11.31 9.35
N ARG A 332 -0.10 -11.32 8.60
CA ARG A 332 -1.10 -12.39 8.57
C ARG A 332 -1.91 -12.48 9.87
N PHE A 333 -2.17 -11.35 10.51
CA PHE A 333 -3.17 -11.30 11.59
C PHE A 333 -4.54 -11.69 11.02
N GLY A 334 -5.21 -12.63 11.67
CA GLY A 334 -6.62 -12.96 11.42
C GLY A 334 -7.50 -12.21 12.41
N ASP A 335 -8.38 -12.94 13.09
CA ASP A 335 -9.20 -12.46 14.21
C ASP A 335 -8.39 -12.45 15.53
N ASP A 336 -7.23 -11.81 15.51
CA ASP A 336 -6.22 -11.83 16.57
C ASP A 336 -6.33 -10.61 17.51
N GLU A 337 -7.55 -10.17 17.83
CA GLU A 337 -7.81 -8.90 18.54
C GLU A 337 -7.10 -8.80 19.89
N ALA A 338 -7.10 -9.88 20.68
CA ALA A 338 -6.40 -9.91 21.97
C ALA A 338 -4.87 -9.77 21.82
N LEU A 339 -4.32 -10.32 20.74
CA LEU A 339 -2.88 -10.23 20.46
C LEU A 339 -2.50 -8.84 19.96
N LEU A 340 -3.33 -8.23 19.11
CA LEU A 340 -3.18 -6.85 18.66
C LEU A 340 -3.28 -5.87 19.83
N GLN A 341 -4.26 -6.06 20.72
CA GLN A 341 -4.42 -5.25 21.93
C GLN A 341 -3.19 -5.34 22.83
N ARG A 342 -2.64 -6.54 22.99
CA ARG A 342 -1.42 -6.73 23.77
C ARG A 342 -0.20 -6.06 23.16
N ILE A 343 -0.06 -6.09 21.83
CA ILE A 343 1.00 -5.35 21.12
C ILE A 343 0.83 -3.85 21.36
N ASP A 344 -0.40 -3.34 21.32
CA ASP A 344 -0.69 -1.93 21.57
C ASP A 344 -0.26 -1.49 22.96
N GLU A 345 -0.60 -2.28 23.98
CA GLU A 345 -0.31 -1.97 25.38
C GLU A 345 1.17 -2.13 25.72
N GLU A 346 1.77 -3.29 25.38
CA GLU A 346 3.09 -3.67 25.86
C GLU A 346 4.23 -3.17 24.95
N VAL A 347 4.01 -3.10 23.63
CA VAL A 347 5.05 -2.71 22.66
C VAL A 347 4.90 -1.25 22.26
N LEU A 348 3.72 -0.86 21.80
CA LEU A 348 3.49 0.47 21.21
C LEU A 348 3.14 1.53 22.27
N ARG A 349 2.71 1.09 23.45
CA ARG A 349 2.13 1.95 24.51
C ARG A 349 1.04 2.87 23.96
N ARG A 350 0.24 2.34 23.03
CA ARG A 350 -0.81 3.09 22.35
C ARG A 350 -2.07 3.10 23.20
N PRO A 351 -2.67 4.27 23.47
CA PRO A 351 -3.97 4.34 24.12
C PRO A 351 -5.06 3.73 23.24
N LEU A 352 -6.16 3.31 23.86
CA LEU A 352 -7.32 2.79 23.15
C LEU A 352 -7.81 3.83 22.13
N ASP A 353 -8.00 3.41 20.88
CA ASP A 353 -8.39 4.25 19.74
C ASP A 353 -7.52 5.49 19.43
N GLY A 354 -6.39 5.69 20.12
CA GLY A 354 -5.47 6.79 19.85
C GLY A 354 -4.35 6.43 18.88
N ILE A 355 -3.50 7.41 18.58
CA ILE A 355 -2.27 7.26 17.79
C ILE A 355 -1.13 6.78 18.68
N THR A 356 -0.21 5.96 18.14
CA THR A 356 1.00 5.56 18.87
C THR A 356 1.81 6.78 19.28
N PRO A 357 2.06 6.99 20.59
CA PRO A 357 2.82 8.14 21.04
C PRO A 357 4.28 8.05 20.58
N GLY A 358 4.82 9.18 20.14
CA GLY A 358 6.25 9.39 19.90
C GLY A 358 6.74 10.62 20.64
N GLU A 359 8.03 10.93 20.56
CA GLU A 359 8.60 12.12 21.22
C GLU A 359 7.98 13.43 20.70
N TRP A 360 7.59 13.44 19.42
CA TRP A 360 6.87 14.54 18.77
C TRP A 360 5.51 14.85 19.42
N CYS A 361 4.93 13.90 20.16
CA CYS A 361 3.66 14.05 20.85
C CYS A 361 3.92 14.42 22.30
N ALA A 362 3.89 15.72 22.61
CA ALA A 362 3.86 16.19 23.98
C ALA A 362 2.51 15.78 24.60
N VAL A 363 2.52 14.78 25.49
CA VAL A 363 1.34 14.44 26.30
C VAL A 363 1.07 15.66 27.19
N GLY A 364 0.01 16.41 26.87
CA GLY A 364 -0.46 17.48 27.73
C GLY A 364 -0.80 16.89 29.09
N GLY A 365 -0.17 17.39 30.16
CA GLY A 365 -0.40 16.96 31.53
C GLY A 365 -1.80 17.32 32.02
N GLY A 366 -2.81 16.58 31.57
CA GLY A 366 -4.09 16.46 32.27
C GLY A 366 -3.95 15.47 33.42
N GLU A 367 -4.63 15.73 34.53
CA GLU A 367 -4.51 14.99 35.81
C GLU A 367 -4.80 13.48 35.73
N ASP A 368 -5.28 12.97 34.58
CA ASP A 368 -5.62 11.56 34.35
C ASP A 368 -4.72 10.83 33.34
N GLY A 369 -3.54 11.34 33.00
CA GLY A 369 -2.49 10.57 32.29
C GLY A 369 -2.82 10.05 30.87
N ALA A 370 -3.99 10.38 30.34
CA ALA A 370 -4.51 9.98 29.03
C ALA A 370 -4.82 11.23 28.18
N GLY A 371 -3.84 12.13 28.05
CA GLY A 371 -3.96 13.27 27.14
C GLY A 371 -3.87 12.83 25.68
N GLU A 372 -4.75 13.34 24.83
CA GLU A 372 -4.63 13.18 23.37
C GLU A 372 -3.31 13.80 22.88
N CYS A 373 -2.71 13.19 21.86
CA CYS A 373 -1.48 13.70 21.28
C CYS A 373 -1.68 15.12 20.73
N SER A 374 -1.14 16.11 21.44
CA SER A 374 -1.28 17.51 21.06
C SER A 374 -0.49 17.78 19.78
N VAL A 375 -1.16 18.45 18.83
CA VAL A 375 -0.57 18.90 17.58
C VAL A 375 0.48 19.98 17.87
N GLY A 376 1.65 19.94 17.20
CA GLY A 376 2.65 21.01 17.27
C GLY A 376 3.98 20.69 17.99
N GLY A 377 4.26 19.43 18.35
CA GLY A 377 5.60 19.06 18.84
C GLY A 377 6.66 18.91 17.75
N ASP A 378 7.91 18.69 18.16
CA ASP A 378 9.04 18.54 17.23
C ASP A 378 9.00 17.19 16.51
N ILE A 379 8.66 17.20 15.22
CA ILE A 379 8.55 16.01 14.37
C ILE A 379 9.91 15.36 14.04
N ASP A 380 11.03 16.01 14.37
CA ASP A 380 12.37 15.47 14.20
C ASP A 380 12.92 14.87 15.50
N ALA A 381 12.24 15.08 16.63
CA ALA A 381 12.59 14.47 17.90
C ALA A 381 12.18 12.99 17.88
N VAL A 382 13.13 12.11 18.24
CA VAL A 382 12.95 10.66 18.23
C VAL A 382 13.50 10.09 19.52
N ARG A 383 12.70 9.31 20.24
CA ARG A 383 13.11 8.61 21.47
C ARG A 383 13.25 7.11 21.24
N GLN A 384 14.48 6.61 21.36
CA GLN A 384 14.77 5.18 21.29
C GLN A 384 14.25 4.42 22.52
N GLY A 385 13.57 3.30 22.27
CA GLY A 385 13.10 2.31 23.23
C GLY A 385 13.95 1.03 23.23
N ALA A 386 13.44 0.00 23.91
CA ALA A 386 14.10 -1.31 23.94
C ALA A 386 13.96 -2.05 22.59
N ALA A 387 12.79 -1.94 21.94
CA ALA A 387 12.52 -2.59 20.67
C ALA A 387 13.33 -1.95 19.53
N GLY A 388 13.49 -0.62 19.52
CA GLY A 388 14.35 0.09 18.56
C GLY A 388 15.82 -0.28 18.68
N ARG A 389 16.36 -0.42 19.91
CA ARG A 389 17.73 -0.92 20.11
C ARG A 389 17.93 -2.34 19.59
N LYS A 390 16.94 -3.20 19.79
CA LYS A 390 16.95 -4.59 19.31
C LYS A 390 16.91 -4.63 17.77
N LEU A 391 16.04 -3.84 17.15
CA LEU A 391 15.97 -3.70 15.70
C LEU A 391 17.27 -3.14 15.11
N ALA A 392 17.83 -2.09 15.71
CA ALA A 392 19.12 -1.52 15.31
C ALA A 392 20.26 -2.56 15.40
N SER A 393 20.29 -3.37 16.45
CA SER A 393 21.25 -4.47 16.60
C SER A 393 21.08 -5.55 15.53
N LEU A 394 19.83 -5.90 15.18
CA LEU A 394 19.53 -6.83 14.10
C LEU A 394 20.05 -6.27 12.76
N MET A 395 19.71 -5.02 12.44
CA MET A 395 20.12 -4.35 11.21
C MET A 395 21.64 -4.23 11.10
N ALA A 396 22.33 -3.85 12.19
CA ALA A 396 23.80 -3.79 12.22
C ALA A 396 24.44 -5.16 11.95
N GLY A 397 23.87 -6.24 12.47
CA GLY A 397 24.30 -7.61 12.18
C GLY A 397 24.14 -7.98 10.71
N LEU A 398 23.02 -7.59 10.09
CA LEU A 398 22.71 -7.88 8.69
C LEU A 398 23.54 -7.04 7.70
N VAL A 399 23.84 -5.79 8.03
CA VAL A 399 24.69 -4.91 7.20
C VAL A 399 26.17 -5.23 7.39
N GLY A 400 26.56 -5.65 8.60
CA GLY A 400 27.94 -6.04 8.93
C GLY A 400 28.37 -7.39 8.35
N THR A 401 27.44 -8.26 7.95
CA THR A 401 27.78 -9.44 7.15
C THR A 401 28.11 -9.00 5.72
N ALA A 402 29.39 -9.13 5.34
CA ALA A 402 29.96 -8.85 4.02
C ALA A 402 29.08 -9.32 2.84
N PRO A 403 29.16 -8.68 1.65
CA PRO A 403 28.25 -8.89 0.54
C PRO A 403 28.18 -10.38 0.15
N CYS A 404 26.95 -10.82 -0.12
CA CYS A 404 26.61 -12.19 -0.50
C CYS A 404 27.64 -12.76 -1.47
N GLY A 405 28.34 -13.82 -1.05
CA GLY A 405 29.29 -14.60 -1.85
C GLY A 405 28.68 -15.35 -3.04
N GLY A 406 27.48 -14.96 -3.48
CA GLY A 406 26.77 -15.48 -4.65
C GLY A 406 26.55 -14.46 -5.76
N CYS A 407 26.98 -13.20 -5.61
CA CYS A 407 26.92 -12.18 -6.67
C CYS A 407 28.17 -12.16 -7.58
N ASN A 408 28.99 -13.22 -7.54
CA ASN A 408 30.16 -13.40 -8.40
C ASN A 408 29.91 -14.52 -9.40
N SER A 409 29.14 -14.21 -10.44
CA SER A 409 29.24 -14.77 -11.79
C SER A 409 28.21 -14.11 -12.67
#